data_AF-A0A3M7PCP2-F1
#
_entry.id   AF-A0A3M7PCP2-F1
#
_cell.length_a   1.000
_cell.length_b   1.000
_cell.length_c   1.000
_cell.angle_alpha   90.00
_cell.angle_beta   90.00
_cell.angle_gamma   90.00
#
_symmetry.space_group_name_H-M   'P 1'
#
loop_
_entity.id
_entity.type
_entity.pdbx_description
1 polymer ?
#
loop_
_entity_poly.entity_id
_entity_poly.type
_entity_poly.pdbx_seq_one_letter_code
_entity_poly.pdbx_strand_id
1 'polypeptide(L)'
;ALHIIRDSWKKVTSTTINNCWKRCSIMPTTNAQTPSIKDEHLKVVESLYELLKKLKSGFYNYRMTTDELIDVDAHESTGEALTDQDIIEIIQKNDENCDDEVELIDQEPVSVSYKQAKQAIDQVQFFFETSKDFNECDLELLSKIKERMSDLRLSSLNQTFISSFFKKN
;
A
#
# COMPACT_ATOMS: atom_id res chain seq x y z
N ALA A 1 3.95 18.15 15.77
CA ALA A 1 4.60 17.55 14.57
C ALA A 1 4.07 18.14 13.27
N LEU A 2 2.74 18.16 13.05
CA LEU A 2 2.11 18.64 11.80
C LEU A 2 2.48 20.09 11.40
N HIS A 3 2.50 21.04 12.34
CA HIS A 3 2.92 22.42 12.04
C HIS A 3 4.37 22.53 11.56
N ILE A 4 5.27 21.69 12.08
CA ILE A 4 6.69 21.67 11.69
C ILE A 4 6.83 21.13 10.27
N ILE A 5 6.07 20.09 9.91
CA ILE A 5 6.06 19.52 8.56
C ILE A 5 5.55 20.56 7.56
N ARG A 6 4.43 21.22 7.85
CA ARG A 6 3.85 22.29 7.02
C ARG A 6 4.84 23.43 6.79
N ASP A 7 5.46 23.92 7.85
CA ASP A 7 6.37 25.06 7.77
C ASP A 7 7.69 24.69 7.09
N SER A 8 8.07 23.41 7.11
CA SER A 8 9.19 22.86 6.35
C SER A 8 8.87 22.79 4.86
N TRP A 9 7.66 22.39 4.48
CA TRP A 9 7.23 22.33 3.07
C TRP A 9 7.22 23.70 2.40
N LYS A 10 6.80 24.74 3.13
CA LYS A 10 6.86 26.14 2.66
C LYS A 10 8.28 26.65 2.34
N LYS A 11 9.32 25.97 2.81
CA LYS A 11 10.73 26.32 2.58
C LYS A 11 11.35 25.53 1.42
N VAL A 12 10.61 24.58 0.83
CA VAL A 12 11.07 23.84 -0.34
C VAL A 12 11.00 24.77 -1.55
N THR A 13 12.14 24.96 -2.21
CA THR A 13 12.25 25.80 -3.42
C THR A 13 12.36 24.94 -4.66
N SER A 14 12.07 25.51 -5.83
CA SER A 14 12.28 24.82 -7.12
C SER A 14 13.73 24.36 -7.30
N THR A 15 14.70 25.09 -6.73
CA THR A 15 16.11 24.69 -6.72
C THR A 15 16.34 23.44 -5.86
N THR A 16 15.70 23.35 -4.70
CA THR A 16 15.74 22.16 -3.84
C THR A 16 15.21 20.95 -4.58
N ILE A 17 14.05 21.09 -5.25
CA ILE A 17 13.42 20.01 -6.04
C ILE A 17 14.35 19.59 -7.20
N ASN A 18 14.88 20.55 -7.95
CA ASN A 18 15.78 20.29 -9.07
C ASN A 18 17.05 19.54 -8.63
N ASN A 19 17.64 19.94 -7.50
CA ASN A 19 18.82 19.29 -6.94
C ASN A 19 18.49 17.86 -6.45
N CYS A 20 17.33 17.64 -5.84
CA CYS A 20 16.87 16.31 -5.47
C CYS A 20 16.69 15.42 -6.70
N TRP A 21 16.03 15.91 -7.76
CA TRP A 21 15.84 15.16 -9.00
C TRP A 21 17.16 14.85 -9.71
N LYS A 22 18.13 15.77 -9.69
CA LYS A 22 19.50 15.52 -10.18
C LYS A 22 20.20 14.44 -9.36
N ARG A 23 20.12 14.50 -8.03
CA ARG A 23 20.76 13.53 -7.13
C ARG A 23 20.14 12.13 -7.26
N CYS A 24 18.83 12.07 -7.46
CA CYS A 24 18.09 10.82 -7.66
C CYS A 24 18.13 10.33 -9.12
N SER A 25 18.86 11.00 -10.01
CA SER A 25 18.95 10.66 -11.44
C SER A 25 17.60 10.60 -12.17
N ILE A 26 16.59 11.33 -11.67
CA ILE A 26 15.28 11.48 -12.31
C ILE A 26 15.40 12.39 -13.54
N MET A 27 16.27 13.39 -13.48
CA MET A 27 16.54 14.29 -14.61
C MET A 27 17.62 13.70 -15.51
N PRO A 28 17.44 13.70 -16.85
CA PRO A 28 18.47 13.27 -17.78
C PRO A 28 19.72 14.13 -17.60
N THR A 29 20.83 13.53 -17.21
CA THR A 29 22.12 14.22 -17.20
C THR A 29 22.66 14.27 -18.62
N THR A 30 23.25 15.40 -19.01
CA THR A 30 23.71 15.69 -20.38
C THR A 30 24.73 14.68 -20.93
N ASN A 31 25.26 13.80 -20.08
CA ASN A 31 26.24 12.76 -20.41
C ASN A 31 25.76 11.33 -20.08
N ALA A 32 24.45 11.09 -20.01
CA ALA A 32 23.92 9.75 -19.76
C ALA A 32 24.30 8.82 -20.94
N GLN A 33 25.34 8.01 -20.74
CA GLN A 33 25.60 6.86 -21.60
C GLN A 33 24.38 5.96 -21.52
N THR A 34 23.80 5.64 -22.68
CA THR A 34 22.69 4.70 -22.79
C THR A 34 23.09 3.40 -22.09
N PRO A 35 22.42 3.00 -20.99
CA PRO A 35 22.73 1.75 -20.34
C PRO A 35 22.54 0.61 -21.34
N SER A 36 23.51 -0.30 -21.41
CA SER A 36 23.41 -1.51 -22.22
C SER A 36 22.25 -2.35 -21.66
N ILE A 37 21.13 -2.33 -22.37
CA ILE A 37 19.92 -3.05 -22.00
C ILE A 37 20.22 -4.54 -22.16
N LYS A 38 20.15 -5.30 -21.06
CA LYS A 38 20.22 -6.76 -21.12
C LYS A 38 19.07 -7.28 -21.99
N ASP A 39 19.35 -8.31 -22.78
CA ASP A 39 18.46 -8.87 -23.81
C ASP A 39 17.05 -9.22 -23.29
N GLU A 40 16.94 -9.59 -22.00
CA GLU A 40 15.68 -9.88 -21.30
C GLU A 40 14.73 -8.67 -21.17
N HIS A 41 15.25 -7.45 -21.21
CA HIS A 41 14.47 -6.21 -21.14
C HIS A 41 14.21 -5.59 -22.52
N LEU A 42 14.76 -6.15 -23.60
CA LEU A 42 14.67 -5.58 -24.94
C LEU A 42 13.21 -5.46 -25.41
N LYS A 43 12.37 -6.46 -25.12
CA LYS A 43 10.93 -6.45 -25.45
C LYS A 43 10.15 -5.36 -24.73
N VAL A 44 10.50 -5.08 -23.47
CA VAL A 44 9.87 -4.00 -22.69
C VAL A 44 10.28 -2.66 -23.26
N VAL A 45 11.56 -2.48 -23.57
CA VAL A 45 12.07 -1.24 -24.16
C VAL A 45 11.49 -0.99 -25.56
N GLU A 46 11.37 -2.04 -26.38
CA GLU A 46 10.79 -1.95 -27.72
C GLU A 46 9.29 -1.58 -27.66
N SER A 47 8.55 -2.16 -26.72
CA SER A 47 7.14 -1.81 -26.46
C SER A 47 6.98 -0.36 -25.99
N LEU A 48 7.89 0.10 -25.10
CA LEU A 48 7.89 1.46 -24.57
C LEU A 48 8.28 2.47 -25.64
N TYR A 49 9.24 2.12 -26.51
CA TYR A 49 9.63 2.92 -27.67
C TYR A 49 8.48 3.09 -28.66
N GLU A 50 7.73 2.02 -28.96
CA GLU A 50 6.54 2.10 -29.82
C GLU A 50 5.41 2.93 -29.19
N LEU A 51 5.24 2.87 -27.86
CA LEU A 51 4.29 3.72 -27.14
C LEU A 51 4.69 5.21 -27.23
N LEU A 52 5.97 5.53 -27.00
CA LEU A 52 6.51 6.89 -27.12
C LEU A 52 6.42 7.42 -28.55
N LYS A 53 6.62 6.56 -29.54
CA LYS A 53 6.47 6.90 -30.96
C LYS A 53 5.01 7.21 -31.30
N LYS A 54 4.04 6.45 -30.77
CA LYS A 54 2.60 6.74 -30.88
C LYS A 54 2.19 8.04 -30.19
N LEU A 55 2.80 8.36 -29.04
CA LEU A 55 2.59 9.64 -28.36
C LEU A 55 3.15 10.81 -29.18
N LYS A 56 4.36 10.67 -29.75
CA LYS A 56 4.99 11.72 -30.57
C LYS A 56 4.39 11.89 -31.96
N SER A 57 3.80 10.83 -32.53
CA SER A 57 3.23 10.86 -33.89
C SER A 57 1.90 11.60 -33.98
N GLY A 58 1.37 12.15 -32.88
CA GLY A 58 0.09 12.85 -32.88
C GLY A 58 -1.11 11.91 -33.06
N PHE A 59 -0.93 10.60 -32.90
CA PHE A 59 -2.04 9.63 -32.88
C PHE A 59 -3.08 9.99 -31.79
N TYR A 60 -2.60 10.62 -30.72
CA TYR A 60 -3.38 11.44 -29.82
C TYR A 60 -3.11 12.90 -30.21
N ASN A 61 -4.08 13.60 -30.80
CA ASN A 61 -3.96 15.01 -31.21
C ASN A 61 -3.82 16.00 -30.03
N TYR A 62 -3.56 15.49 -28.83
CA TYR A 62 -3.43 16.27 -27.62
C TYR A 62 -1.96 16.58 -27.35
N ARG A 63 -1.51 17.73 -27.86
CA ARG A 63 -0.26 18.34 -27.41
C ARG A 63 -0.56 19.14 -26.15
N MET A 64 -0.48 18.47 -25.00
CA MET A 64 -0.50 19.14 -23.71
C MET A 64 0.63 20.16 -23.69
N THR A 65 0.28 21.43 -23.59
CA THR A 65 1.25 22.50 -23.38
C THR A 65 1.80 22.42 -21.95
N THR A 66 2.97 23.01 -21.71
CA THR A 66 3.55 23.08 -20.36
C THR A 66 2.60 23.77 -19.39
N ASP A 67 1.88 24.80 -19.85
CA ASP A 67 0.89 25.51 -19.06
C ASP A 67 -0.32 24.62 -18.75
N GLU A 68 -0.84 23.88 -19.74
CA GLU A 68 -1.91 22.89 -19.52
C GLU A 68 -1.50 21.77 -18.55
N LEU A 69 -0.23 21.37 -18.51
CA LEU A 69 0.27 20.37 -17.57
C LEU A 69 0.35 20.92 -16.14
N ILE A 70 0.79 22.18 -15.99
CA ILE A 70 0.87 22.86 -14.70
C ILE A 70 -0.54 23.14 -14.16
N ASP A 71 -1.51 23.38 -15.04
CA ASP A 71 -2.89 23.71 -14.67
C ASP A 71 -3.82 22.49 -14.59
N VAL A 72 -3.31 21.25 -14.79
CA VAL A 72 -4.14 20.02 -14.71
C VAL A 72 -4.93 19.94 -13.42
N ASP A 73 -4.34 20.38 -12.32
CA ASP A 73 -4.93 20.38 -10.98
C ASP A 73 -5.20 21.80 -10.45
N ALA A 74 -5.08 22.84 -11.28
CA ALA A 74 -5.29 24.23 -10.84
C ALA A 74 -6.73 24.51 -10.39
N HIS A 75 -7.71 23.75 -10.89
CA HIS A 75 -9.11 23.82 -10.48
C HIS A 75 -9.47 22.80 -9.39
N GLU A 76 -8.57 21.88 -9.06
CA GLU A 76 -8.75 20.97 -7.94
C GLU A 76 -8.46 21.74 -6.65
N SER A 77 -9.41 21.70 -5.71
CA SER A 77 -9.22 22.32 -4.39
C SER A 77 -8.18 21.52 -3.62
N THR A 78 -6.90 21.84 -3.82
CA THR A 78 -5.76 21.13 -3.21
C THR A 78 -5.45 21.60 -1.79
N GLY A 79 -6.31 22.41 -1.19
CA GLY A 79 -6.11 22.82 0.20
C GLY A 79 -6.84 24.09 0.60
N GLU A 80 -8.17 24.08 0.54
CA GLU A 80 -8.88 24.94 1.50
C GLU A 80 -8.51 24.47 2.91
N ALA A 81 -7.87 25.36 3.67
CA ALA A 81 -7.51 25.07 5.04
C ALA A 81 -8.81 24.94 5.84
N LEU A 82 -9.11 23.72 6.30
CA LEU A 82 -10.23 23.49 7.19
C LEU A 82 -10.09 24.41 8.40
N THR A 83 -11.13 25.20 8.65
CA THR A 83 -11.24 25.94 9.90
C THR A 83 -11.52 24.96 11.04
N ASP A 84 -11.28 25.39 12.29
CA ASP A 84 -11.62 24.57 13.46
C ASP A 84 -13.11 24.16 13.44
N GLN A 85 -13.98 25.02 12.89
CA GLN A 85 -15.40 24.74 12.73
C GLN A 85 -15.65 23.64 11.68
N ASP A 86 -14.96 23.67 10.55
CA ASP A 86 -15.06 22.63 9.52
C ASP A 86 -14.59 21.28 10.06
N ILE A 87 -13.51 21.26 10.86
CA ILE A 87 -12.99 20.06 11.51
C ILE A 87 -14.04 19.48 12.47
N ILE A 88 -14.65 20.33 13.30
CA ILE A 88 -15.69 19.91 14.25
C ILE A 88 -16.90 19.33 13.51
N GLU A 89 -17.34 19.97 12.42
CA GLU A 89 -18.48 19.49 11.63
C GLU A 89 -18.20 18.16 10.92
N ILE A 90 -16.98 17.94 10.42
CA ILE A 90 -16.59 16.67 9.80
C ILE A 90 -16.63 15.54 10.83
N ILE A 91 -16.09 15.77 12.03
CA ILE A 91 -16.09 14.77 13.12
C ILE A 91 -17.53 14.46 13.57
N GLN A 92 -18.36 15.49 13.75
CA GLN A 92 -19.75 15.31 14.17
C GLN A 92 -20.61 14.60 13.11
N LYS A 93 -20.38 14.88 11.82
CA LYS A 93 -21.06 14.17 10.72
C LYS A 93 -20.63 12.71 10.59
N ASN A 94 -19.37 12.38 10.90
CA ASN A 94 -18.88 10.99 10.91
C ASN A 94 -19.51 10.17 12.05
N ASP A 95 -19.78 10.76 13.21
CA ASP A 95 -20.43 10.06 14.33
C ASP A 95 -21.92 9.75 14.06
N GLU A 96 -22.61 10.54 13.23
CA GLU A 96 -24.03 10.32 12.90
C GLU A 96 -24.27 9.27 11.79
N ASN A 97 -23.24 8.93 11.01
CA ASN A 97 -23.26 7.87 9.99
C ASN A 97 -22.31 6.73 10.36
N CYS A 98 -22.59 6.06 11.47
CA CYS A 98 -22.06 4.72 11.71
C CYS A 98 -22.76 3.71 10.78
N ASP A 99 -22.36 3.69 9.52
CA ASP A 99 -22.55 2.53 8.64
C ASP A 99 -21.23 2.29 7.88
N ASP A 100 -20.41 1.40 8.45
CA ASP A 100 -19.29 0.66 7.85
C ASP A 100 -18.44 1.34 6.75
N GLU A 101 -17.84 2.50 7.04
CA GLU A 101 -16.60 2.91 6.37
C GLU A 101 -15.42 2.74 7.31
N VAL A 102 -14.63 1.68 7.06
CA VAL A 102 -13.37 1.42 7.74
C VAL A 102 -12.42 2.57 7.44
N GLU A 103 -12.28 3.51 8.38
CA GLU A 103 -11.19 4.48 8.36
C GLU A 103 -9.87 3.72 8.24
N LEU A 104 -9.15 3.93 7.13
CA LEU A 104 -7.74 3.55 6.99
C LEU A 104 -6.89 4.47 7.88
N ILE A 105 -7.09 4.34 9.19
CA ILE A 105 -6.12 4.80 10.17
C ILE A 105 -4.89 3.93 9.96
N ASP A 106 -3.74 4.58 9.82
CA ASP A 106 -2.40 3.96 9.76
C ASP A 106 -2.09 3.31 11.13
N GLN A 107 -2.88 2.30 11.50
CA GLN A 107 -2.73 1.54 12.72
C GLN A 107 -1.47 0.70 12.57
N GLU A 108 -0.57 0.84 13.53
CA GLU A 108 0.49 -0.12 13.81
C GLU A 108 -0.09 -1.54 13.61
N PRO A 109 0.54 -2.42 12.80
CA PRO A 109 -0.11 -3.65 12.37
C PRO A 109 -0.64 -4.40 13.58
N VAL A 110 -1.97 -4.41 13.73
CA VAL A 110 -2.62 -4.97 14.91
C VAL A 110 -2.24 -6.44 14.96
N SER A 111 -1.39 -6.80 15.92
CA SER A 111 -0.95 -8.19 16.06
C SER A 111 -2.16 -9.01 16.48
N VAL A 112 -2.70 -9.82 15.56
CA VAL A 112 -3.84 -10.68 15.84
C VAL A 112 -3.38 -11.82 16.75
N SER A 113 -3.99 -11.93 17.93
CA SER A 113 -3.68 -13.04 18.83
C SER A 113 -4.16 -14.37 18.24
N TYR A 114 -3.49 -15.48 18.58
CA TYR A 114 -3.93 -16.81 18.15
C TYR A 114 -5.41 -17.09 18.48
N LYS A 115 -5.89 -16.59 19.63
CA LYS A 115 -7.28 -16.78 20.05
C LYS A 115 -8.25 -16.08 19.08
N GLN A 116 -7.94 -14.85 18.68
CA GLN A 116 -8.73 -14.09 17.70
C GLN A 116 -8.69 -14.77 16.32
N ALA A 117 -7.51 -15.18 15.86
CA ALA A 117 -7.35 -15.87 14.58
C ALA A 117 -8.14 -17.21 14.55
N LYS A 118 -8.09 -17.98 15.63
CA LYS A 118 -8.86 -19.22 15.76
C LYS A 118 -10.37 -18.97 15.72
N GLN A 119 -10.84 -17.98 16.47
CA GLN A 119 -12.26 -17.61 16.49
C GLN A 119 -12.77 -17.18 15.11
N ALA A 120 -11.97 -16.42 14.36
CA ALA A 120 -12.33 -16.01 13.00
C ALA A 120 -12.44 -17.22 12.05
N ILE A 121 -11.49 -18.16 12.11
CA ILE A 121 -11.57 -19.40 11.31
C ILE A 121 -12.79 -20.24 11.70
N ASP A 122 -13.11 -20.35 12.98
CA ASP A 122 -14.30 -21.08 13.45
C ASP A 122 -15.60 -20.44 12.89
N GLN A 123 -15.66 -19.11 12.78
CA GLN A 123 -16.80 -18.40 12.18
C GLN A 123 -16.89 -18.63 10.66
N VAL A 124 -15.76 -18.58 9.94
CA VAL A 124 -15.72 -18.90 8.50
C VAL A 124 -16.17 -20.34 8.25
N GLN A 125 -15.73 -21.28 9.09
CA GLN A 125 -16.14 -22.68 9.01
C GLN A 125 -17.65 -22.83 9.17
N PHE A 126 -18.23 -22.19 10.18
CA PHE A 126 -19.68 -22.19 10.39
C PHE A 126 -20.46 -21.61 9.20
N PHE A 127 -19.94 -20.53 8.59
CA PHE A 127 -20.53 -19.95 7.39
C PHE A 127 -20.50 -20.92 6.21
N PHE A 128 -19.37 -21.60 5.98
CA PHE A 128 -19.22 -22.58 4.89
C PHE A 128 -20.15 -23.78 5.09
N GLU A 129 -20.29 -24.27 6.32
CA GLU A 129 -21.19 -25.39 6.65
C GLU A 129 -22.68 -25.03 6.48
N THR A 130 -23.04 -23.75 6.61
CA THR A 130 -24.43 -23.27 6.51
C THR A 130 -24.82 -22.81 5.10
N SER A 131 -23.84 -22.46 4.27
CA SER A 131 -24.04 -22.00 2.90
C SER A 131 -24.10 -23.18 1.92
N LYS A 132 -24.89 -23.02 0.84
CA LYS A 132 -25.00 -24.03 -0.23
C LYS A 132 -23.95 -23.87 -1.33
N ASP A 133 -23.19 -22.78 -1.29
CA ASP A 133 -22.25 -22.40 -2.35
C ASP A 133 -20.85 -23.00 -2.15
N PHE A 134 -20.58 -23.61 -1.01
CA PHE A 134 -19.30 -24.25 -0.68
C PHE A 134 -19.45 -25.76 -0.67
N ASN A 135 -18.40 -26.45 -1.13
CA ASN A 135 -18.36 -27.90 -1.22
C ASN A 135 -17.43 -28.53 -0.16
N GLU A 136 -17.38 -29.85 -0.12
CA GLU A 136 -16.56 -30.60 0.82
C GLU A 136 -15.05 -30.31 0.68
N CYS A 137 -14.56 -30.02 -0.52
CA CYS A 137 -13.15 -29.66 -0.74
C CYS A 137 -12.80 -28.32 -0.09
N ASP A 138 -13.73 -27.35 -0.08
CA ASP A 138 -13.53 -26.06 0.57
C ASP A 138 -13.40 -26.21 2.10
N LEU A 139 -14.22 -27.09 2.68
CA LEU A 139 -14.15 -27.44 4.10
C LEU A 139 -12.86 -28.20 4.45
N GLU A 140 -12.41 -29.10 3.57
CA GLU A 140 -11.15 -29.83 3.76
C GLU A 140 -9.95 -28.88 3.75
N LEU A 141 -9.93 -27.90 2.83
CA LEU A 141 -8.91 -26.87 2.78
C LEU A 141 -8.90 -26.03 4.06
N LEU A 142 -10.07 -25.63 4.55
CA LEU A 142 -10.18 -24.86 5.78
C LEU A 142 -9.69 -25.64 7.01
N SER A 143 -9.97 -26.95 7.06
CA SER A 143 -9.46 -27.86 8.09
C SER A 143 -7.93 -27.93 8.08
N LYS A 144 -7.32 -28.06 6.90
CA LYS A 144 -5.86 -28.05 6.74
C LYS A 144 -5.22 -26.74 7.21
N ILE A 145 -5.89 -25.61 6.99
CA ILE A 145 -5.43 -24.29 7.47
C ILE A 145 -5.48 -24.25 9.01
N LYS A 146 -6.55 -24.77 9.62
CA LYS A 146 -6.74 -24.83 11.07
C LYS A 146 -5.69 -25.72 11.77
N GLU A 147 -5.34 -26.84 11.13
CA GLU A 147 -4.27 -27.73 11.59
C GLU A 147 -2.91 -27.02 11.58
N ARG A 148 -2.54 -26.41 10.45
CA ARG A 148 -1.29 -25.64 10.33
C ARG A 148 -1.19 -24.51 11.34
N MET A 149 -2.30 -23.81 11.61
CA MET A 149 -2.34 -22.75 12.62
C MET A 149 -2.04 -23.31 14.03
N SER A 150 -2.54 -24.52 14.33
CA SER A 150 -2.30 -25.18 15.62
C SER A 150 -0.84 -25.63 15.76
N ASP A 151 -0.22 -26.15 14.71
CA ASP A 151 1.20 -26.53 14.69
C ASP A 151 2.12 -25.32 14.88
N LEU A 152 1.80 -24.19 14.24
CA LEU A 152 2.52 -22.93 14.44
C LEU A 152 2.44 -22.45 15.88
N ARG A 153 1.30 -22.63 16.55
CA ARG A 153 1.19 -22.32 17.98
C ARG A 153 2.07 -23.26 18.81
N LEU A 154 2.01 -24.56 18.59
CA LEU A 154 2.80 -25.53 19.36
C LEU A 154 4.31 -25.30 19.20
N SER A 155 4.77 -25.03 17.98
CA SER A 155 6.16 -24.68 17.70
C SER A 155 6.59 -23.34 18.32
N SER A 156 5.71 -22.34 18.35
CA SER A 156 5.98 -21.05 19.01
C SER A 156 6.13 -21.14 20.53
N LEU A 157 5.58 -22.19 21.16
CA LEU A 157 5.59 -22.37 22.61
C LEU A 157 6.94 -22.89 23.13
N ASN A 158 7.97 -23.04 22.29
CA ASN A 158 9.35 -23.44 22.64
C ASN A 158 9.40 -24.44 23.80
N GLN A 159 8.65 -25.54 23.69
CA GLN A 159 8.58 -26.52 24.76
C GLN A 159 9.97 -27.15 24.91
N THR A 160 10.71 -26.72 25.91
CA THR A 160 12.03 -27.27 26.23
C THR A 160 11.83 -28.71 26.68
N PHE A 161 12.47 -29.67 26.01
CA PHE A 161 12.42 -31.08 26.41
C PHE A 161 12.80 -31.23 27.89
N ILE A 162 12.14 -32.09 28.65
CA ILE A 162 12.46 -32.29 30.08
C ILE A 162 13.94 -32.66 30.29
N SER A 163 14.56 -33.31 29.30
CA SER A 163 16.00 -33.63 29.26
C SER A 163 16.93 -32.41 29.30
N SER A 164 16.45 -31.24 28.87
CA SER A 164 17.18 -29.98 28.98
C SER A 164 17.31 -29.47 30.42
N PHE A 165 16.43 -29.90 31.33
CA PHE A 165 16.52 -29.60 32.77
C PHE A 165 17.45 -30.54 33.54
N PHE A 166 17.73 -31.73 32.99
CA PHE A 166 18.61 -32.72 33.63
C PHE A 166 20.08 -32.57 33.22
N LYS A 167 20.42 -31.64 32.31
CA LYS A 167 21.82 -31.30 31.98
C LYS A 167 22.39 -30.29 32.98
N LYS A 168 22.48 -30.69 34.25
CA LYS A 168 23.42 -30.11 35.20
C LYS A 168 23.71 -31.09 36.34
N ASN A 169 24.66 -31.98 36.09
CA ASN A 169 25.77 -32.40 36.97
C ASN A 169 26.58 -33.48 36.25
#